data_AF-A0AAN7SA10-F1
#
_entry.id   AF-A0AAN7SA10-F1
#
_cell.length_a   1.000
_cell.length_b   1.000
_cell.length_c   1.000
_cell.angle_alpha   90.00
_cell.angle_beta   90.00
_cell.angle_gamma   90.00
#
_symmetry.space_group_name_H-M   'P 1'
#
loop_
_entity.id
_entity.type
_entity.pdbx_description
1 polymer ?
#
loop_
_entity_poly.entity_id
_entity_poly.type
_entity_poly.pdbx_seq_one_letter_code
_entity_poly.pdbx_strand_id
1 'polypeptide(L)'
;MDTKTWTVVQFLDDETVEAVPSPWIQGTNECHWPTLPPEKLRQAIKKWEPLNTCWATDKIRIFRNATFDDYLLATQKAKLAQQTSDLNKNTLQKLVKRTNLLTEMLGDALTLLKDLRKDVSIMVNNNKQLEMNKSSFFEDCKIKLPIDNNHDFEELESFFSNEDNVNKAVLELSKVGGSTIYDFIKRCLGLLMTNSQALCFSWMGLKGKRKFKNLNISKVVIKSAERSGLFKDNKEIEVAVQLWLRRASDRQRSNKAKI
;
A
#
# COMPACT_ATOMS: atom_id res chain seq x y z
N MET A 1 -61.72 -24.43 -16.39
CA MET A 1 -60.90 -23.75 -17.42
C MET A 1 -59.65 -24.58 -17.55
N ASP A 2 -59.44 -25.23 -18.69
CA ASP A 2 -58.26 -26.06 -18.90
C ASP A 2 -57.00 -25.18 -18.92
N THR A 3 -56.04 -25.50 -18.05
CA THR A 3 -54.78 -24.77 -17.97
C THR A 3 -53.94 -25.09 -19.20
N LYS A 4 -53.61 -24.07 -20.00
CA LYS A 4 -52.68 -24.20 -21.12
C LYS A 4 -51.30 -24.54 -20.57
N THR A 5 -50.70 -25.62 -21.07
CA THR A 5 -49.36 -26.07 -20.66
C THR A 5 -48.46 -26.30 -21.87
N TRP A 6 -47.15 -26.15 -21.63
CA TRP A 6 -46.07 -26.40 -22.56
C TRP A 6 -45.07 -27.37 -21.92
N THR A 7 -44.60 -28.34 -22.70
CA THR A 7 -43.65 -29.35 -22.25
C THR A 7 -42.35 -29.21 -23.03
N VAL A 8 -41.21 -29.21 -22.33
CA VAL A 8 -39.89 -29.17 -22.95
C VAL A 8 -39.50 -30.58 -23.40
N VAL A 9 -39.21 -30.71 -24.70
CA VAL A 9 -38.92 -31.98 -25.36
C VAL A 9 -37.64 -31.87 -26.18
N GLN A 10 -36.93 -32.99 -26.34
CA GLN A 10 -35.81 -33.12 -27.26
C GLN A 10 -36.24 -33.96 -28.47
N PHE A 11 -36.12 -33.42 -29.67
CA PHE A 11 -36.32 -34.16 -30.91
C PHE A 11 -35.15 -35.12 -31.13
N LEU A 12 -35.44 -36.38 -31.43
CA LEU A 12 -34.40 -37.42 -31.56
C LEU A 12 -33.66 -37.35 -32.90
N ASP A 13 -34.25 -36.73 -33.92
CA ASP A 13 -33.68 -36.70 -35.27
C ASP A 13 -32.55 -35.68 -35.41
N ASP A 14 -32.65 -34.54 -34.73
CA ASP A 14 -31.68 -33.44 -34.80
C ASP A 14 -31.14 -32.99 -33.43
N GLU A 15 -31.50 -33.72 -32.37
CA GLU A 15 -31.15 -33.43 -30.97
C GLU A 15 -31.62 -32.05 -30.46
N THR A 16 -32.47 -31.35 -31.21
CA THR A 16 -32.94 -30.01 -30.82
C THR A 16 -33.88 -30.07 -29.63
N VAL A 17 -33.80 -29.06 -28.76
CA VAL A 17 -34.67 -28.95 -27.57
C VAL A 17 -35.58 -27.74 -27.71
N GLU A 18 -36.88 -27.96 -27.66
CA GLU A 18 -37.91 -26.93 -27.83
C GLU A 18 -39.04 -27.09 -26.80
N ALA A 19 -39.77 -26.00 -26.57
CA ALA A 19 -40.95 -26.00 -25.71
C ALA A 19 -42.22 -26.10 -26.56
N VAL A 20 -42.93 -27.23 -26.48
CA VAL A 20 -44.09 -27.53 -27.34
C VAL A 20 -45.38 -27.51 -26.53
N PRO A 21 -46.54 -27.14 -27.10
CA PRO A 21 -47.82 -27.27 -26.41
C PRO A 21 -48.06 -28.73 -26.03
N SER A 22 -48.41 -29.00 -24.78
CA SER A 22 -48.60 -30.37 -24.30
C SER A 22 -49.60 -31.22 -25.12
N PRO A 23 -50.68 -30.67 -25.73
CA PRO A 23 -51.56 -31.45 -26.58
C PRO A 23 -50.95 -31.92 -27.89
N TRP A 24 -49.82 -31.37 -28.32
CA TRP A 24 -49.15 -31.82 -29.54
C TRP A 24 -48.42 -33.15 -29.35
N ILE A 25 -48.24 -33.57 -28.08
CA ILE A 25 -47.59 -34.81 -27.72
C ILE A 25 -48.64 -35.93 -27.68
N GLN A 26 -48.42 -36.98 -28.46
CA GLN A 26 -49.26 -38.19 -28.44
C GLN A 26 -48.48 -39.32 -27.76
N GLY A 27 -49.06 -39.91 -26.71
CA GLY A 27 -48.40 -40.97 -25.95
C GLY A 27 -47.22 -40.46 -25.12
N THR A 28 -46.04 -41.10 -25.25
CA THR A 28 -44.88 -40.81 -24.39
C THR A 28 -43.60 -40.41 -25.16
N ASN A 29 -43.61 -40.54 -26.48
CA ASN A 29 -42.41 -40.41 -27.31
C ASN A 29 -42.66 -39.81 -28.71
N GLU A 30 -43.87 -39.35 -28.99
CA GLU A 30 -44.26 -38.84 -30.31
C GLU A 30 -44.86 -37.43 -30.18
N CYS A 31 -44.43 -36.51 -31.03
CA CYS A 31 -44.93 -35.15 -31.10
C CYS A 31 -45.39 -34.84 -32.52
N HIS A 32 -46.60 -34.33 -32.66
CA HIS A 32 -47.11 -33.80 -33.91
C HIS A 32 -46.48 -32.43 -34.17
N TRP A 33 -45.82 -32.29 -35.32
CA TRP A 33 -45.06 -31.10 -35.68
C TRP A 33 -45.56 -30.49 -37.00
N PRO A 34 -46.08 -29.24 -36.97
CA PRO A 34 -46.55 -28.58 -38.18
C PRO A 34 -45.39 -28.22 -39.11
N THR A 35 -45.51 -28.54 -40.40
CA THR A 35 -44.59 -28.06 -41.45
C THR A 35 -44.91 -26.61 -41.82
N LEU A 36 -44.64 -25.68 -40.91
CA LEU A 36 -44.87 -24.24 -41.07
C LEU A 36 -43.54 -23.46 -41.12
N PRO A 37 -43.51 -22.28 -41.77
CA PRO A 37 -42.38 -21.38 -41.66
C PRO A 37 -42.07 -21.03 -40.19
N PRO A 38 -40.79 -20.88 -39.78
CA PRO A 38 -40.38 -20.76 -38.38
C PRO A 38 -41.10 -19.66 -37.58
N GLU A 39 -41.41 -18.52 -38.22
CA GLU A 39 -42.13 -17.43 -37.57
C GLU A 39 -43.59 -17.79 -37.24
N LYS A 40 -44.27 -18.49 -38.16
CA LYS A 40 -45.65 -18.95 -37.97
C LYS A 40 -45.70 -20.08 -36.95
N LEU A 41 -44.73 -20.98 -36.96
CA LEU A 41 -44.60 -22.06 -36.00
C LEU A 41 -44.45 -21.53 -34.56
N ARG A 42 -43.56 -20.55 -34.34
CA ARG A 42 -43.42 -19.89 -33.02
C ARG A 42 -44.70 -19.21 -32.56
N GLN A 43 -45.45 -18.61 -33.48
CA GLN A 43 -46.75 -18.01 -33.16
C GLN A 43 -47.79 -19.07 -32.79
N ALA A 44 -47.85 -20.20 -33.50
CA ALA A 44 -48.76 -21.32 -33.22
C ALA A 44 -48.49 -21.93 -31.84
N ILE A 45 -47.21 -22.16 -31.52
CA ILE A 45 -46.77 -22.65 -30.19
C ILE A 45 -47.17 -21.65 -29.10
N LYS A 46 -46.89 -20.35 -29.29
CA LYS A 46 -47.22 -19.30 -28.31
C LYS A 46 -48.73 -19.12 -28.12
N LYS A 47 -49.52 -19.23 -29.19
CA LYS A 47 -50.99 -19.12 -29.15
C LYS A 47 -51.66 -20.36 -28.56
N TRP A 48 -50.91 -21.47 -28.44
CA TRP A 48 -51.42 -22.77 -28.04
C TRP A 48 -52.50 -23.22 -29.03
N GLU A 49 -52.12 -23.40 -30.30
CA GLU A 49 -53.04 -23.90 -31.31
C GLU A 49 -53.41 -25.37 -31.04
N PRO A 50 -54.68 -25.76 -31.26
CA PRO A 50 -55.12 -27.13 -31.02
C PRO A 50 -54.37 -28.11 -31.93
N LEU A 51 -54.20 -29.35 -31.45
CA LEU A 51 -53.57 -30.41 -32.23
C LEU A 51 -54.34 -30.64 -33.54
N ASN A 52 -53.60 -30.72 -34.65
CA ASN A 52 -54.11 -31.16 -35.93
C ASN A 52 -53.50 -32.52 -36.28
N THR A 53 -54.34 -33.55 -36.44
CA THR A 53 -53.93 -34.93 -36.70
C THR A 53 -53.34 -35.16 -38.09
N CYS A 54 -53.31 -34.14 -38.95
CA CYS A 54 -52.67 -34.18 -40.26
C CYS A 54 -51.21 -33.71 -40.25
N TRP A 55 -50.66 -33.33 -39.09
CA TRP A 55 -49.24 -32.99 -38.96
C TRP A 55 -48.36 -34.24 -39.01
N ALA A 56 -47.10 -34.05 -39.43
CA ALA A 56 -46.10 -35.11 -39.34
C ALA A 56 -45.80 -35.40 -37.87
N THR A 57 -45.40 -36.63 -37.57
CA THR A 57 -45.08 -37.05 -36.21
C THR A 57 -43.59 -37.30 -36.09
N ASP A 58 -42.94 -36.57 -35.18
CA ASP A 58 -41.52 -36.69 -34.89
C ASP A 58 -41.30 -37.39 -33.55
N LYS A 59 -40.21 -38.16 -33.45
CA LYS A 59 -39.86 -38.85 -32.20
C LYS A 59 -39.20 -37.89 -31.22
N ILE A 60 -39.71 -37.89 -30.00
CA ILE A 60 -39.25 -37.00 -28.94
C ILE A 60 -38.86 -37.75 -27.67
N ARG A 61 -38.03 -37.09 -26.86
CA ARG A 61 -37.75 -37.44 -25.47
C ARG A 61 -38.22 -36.30 -24.56
N ILE A 62 -39.05 -36.64 -23.58
CA ILE A 62 -39.56 -35.68 -22.59
C ILE A 62 -38.59 -35.62 -21.39
N PHE A 63 -38.24 -34.42 -20.95
CA PHE A 63 -37.44 -34.23 -19.73
C PHE A 63 -38.31 -34.42 -18.47
N ARG A 64 -37.74 -34.94 -17.37
CA ARG A 64 -38.49 -35.11 -16.11
C ARG A 64 -38.93 -33.76 -15.56
N ASN A 65 -40.19 -33.66 -15.10
CA ASN A 65 -40.78 -32.44 -14.53
C ASN A 65 -40.66 -31.21 -15.45
N ALA A 66 -40.84 -31.42 -16.76
CA ALA A 66 -40.58 -30.41 -17.79
C ALA A 66 -41.83 -29.79 -18.40
N THR A 67 -42.98 -29.94 -17.73
CA THR A 67 -44.24 -29.32 -18.11
C THR A 67 -44.46 -28.06 -17.28
N PHE A 68 -44.75 -26.95 -17.95
CA PHE A 68 -44.94 -25.63 -17.36
C PHE A 68 -46.24 -25.00 -17.88
N ASP A 69 -46.86 -24.16 -17.08
CA ASP A 69 -48.06 -23.38 -17.40
C ASP A 69 -47.74 -21.99 -17.99
N ASP A 70 -46.46 -21.61 -18.04
CA ASP A 70 -45.95 -20.37 -18.64
C ASP A 70 -45.01 -20.67 -19.83
N TYR A 71 -45.37 -20.14 -21.00
CA TYR A 71 -44.59 -20.31 -22.23
C TYR A 71 -43.17 -19.70 -22.17
N LEU A 72 -43.01 -18.52 -21.56
CA LEU A 72 -41.70 -17.87 -21.44
C LEU A 72 -40.77 -18.68 -20.54
N LEU A 73 -41.31 -19.20 -19.43
CA LEU A 73 -40.58 -20.10 -18.54
C LEU A 73 -40.19 -21.39 -19.26
N ALA A 74 -41.12 -22.02 -19.97
CA ALA A 74 -40.84 -23.24 -20.75
C ALA A 74 -39.74 -23.01 -21.81
N THR A 75 -39.79 -21.89 -22.52
CA THR A 75 -38.78 -21.53 -23.54
C THR A 75 -37.40 -21.28 -22.92
N GLN A 76 -37.34 -20.61 -21.77
CA GLN A 76 -36.08 -20.42 -21.04
C GLN A 76 -35.51 -21.77 -20.58
N LYS A 77 -36.36 -22.68 -20.10
CA LYS A 77 -35.96 -24.03 -19.68
C LYS A 77 -35.46 -24.88 -20.84
N ALA A 78 -36.08 -24.77 -22.02
CA ALA A 78 -35.60 -25.41 -23.25
C ALA A 78 -34.19 -24.93 -23.64
N LYS A 79 -33.94 -23.61 -23.66
CA LYS A 79 -32.61 -23.04 -23.95
C LYS A 79 -31.53 -23.50 -22.97
N LEU A 80 -31.87 -23.63 -21.69
CA LEU A 80 -30.94 -24.15 -20.67
C LEU A 80 -30.65 -25.65 -20.86
N ALA A 81 -31.67 -26.43 -21.24
CA ALA A 81 -31.52 -27.86 -21.54
C ALA A 81 -30.69 -28.14 -22.79
N GLN A 82 -30.63 -27.21 -23.76
CA GLN A 82 -29.71 -27.30 -24.92
C GLN A 82 -28.23 -27.25 -24.49
N GLN A 83 -27.91 -26.49 -23.44
CA GLN A 83 -26.53 -26.23 -23.02
C GLN A 83 -26.04 -27.17 -21.90
N THR A 84 -26.98 -27.74 -21.14
CA THR A 84 -26.67 -28.59 -19.99
C THR A 84 -27.67 -29.73 -19.90
N SER A 85 -27.17 -30.97 -19.84
CA SER A 85 -27.99 -32.18 -19.74
C SER A 85 -28.79 -32.28 -18.42
N ASP A 86 -28.42 -31.48 -17.41
CA ASP A 86 -29.11 -31.39 -16.12
C ASP A 86 -29.41 -29.93 -15.74
N LEU A 87 -30.70 -29.63 -15.58
CA LEU A 87 -31.28 -28.31 -15.32
C LEU A 87 -31.12 -27.80 -13.86
N ASN A 88 -30.02 -28.15 -13.16
CA ASN A 88 -30.03 -28.15 -11.69
C ASN A 88 -29.02 -27.20 -10.99
N LYS A 89 -29.42 -26.71 -9.80
CA LYS A 89 -28.75 -25.77 -8.86
C LYS A 89 -27.26 -26.06 -8.54
N ASN A 90 -26.73 -27.21 -8.98
CA ASN A 90 -25.37 -27.69 -8.72
C ASN A 90 -24.29 -26.83 -9.41
N THR A 91 -24.58 -26.24 -10.57
CA THR A 91 -23.61 -25.39 -11.29
C THR A 91 -23.32 -24.07 -10.55
N LEU A 92 -24.35 -23.42 -10.01
CA LEU A 92 -24.19 -22.18 -9.23
C LEU A 92 -23.40 -22.42 -7.94
N GLN A 93 -23.65 -23.54 -7.25
CA GLN A 93 -22.88 -23.89 -6.04
C GLN A 93 -21.40 -24.14 -6.33
N LYS A 94 -21.07 -24.78 -7.46
CA LYS A 94 -19.69 -24.98 -7.90
C LYS A 94 -18.99 -23.66 -8.24
N LEU A 95 -19.71 -22.72 -8.87
CA LEU A 95 -19.19 -21.39 -9.18
C LEU A 95 -18.89 -20.59 -7.90
N VAL A 96 -19.83 -20.57 -6.94
CA VAL A 96 -19.64 -19.88 -5.65
C VAL A 96 -18.43 -20.43 -4.88
N LYS A 97 -18.24 -21.76 -4.87
CA LYS A 97 -17.06 -22.37 -4.24
C LYS A 97 -15.75 -21.91 -4.91
N ARG A 98 -15.72 -21.85 -6.24
CA ARG A 98 -14.55 -21.37 -6.98
C ARG A 98 -14.28 -19.89 -6.72
N THR A 99 -15.31 -19.05 -6.69
CA THR A 99 -15.14 -17.61 -6.40
C THR A 99 -14.63 -17.38 -4.98
N ASN A 100 -15.10 -18.17 -4.00
CA ASN A 100 -14.61 -18.05 -2.62
C ASN A 100 -13.13 -18.43 -2.50
N LEU A 101 -12.71 -19.53 -3.14
CA LEU A 101 -11.31 -19.94 -3.20
C LEU A 101 -10.42 -18.85 -3.81
N LEU A 102 -10.85 -18.25 -4.92
CA LEU A 102 -10.12 -17.15 -5.56
C LEU A 102 -10.07 -15.91 -4.65
N THR A 103 -11.12 -15.65 -3.88
CA THR A 103 -11.16 -14.52 -2.93
C THR A 103 -10.18 -14.73 -1.78
N GLU A 104 -10.09 -15.95 -1.25
CA GLU A 104 -9.11 -16.34 -0.22
C GLU A 104 -7.68 -16.19 -0.76
N MET A 105 -7.39 -16.75 -1.94
CA MET A 105 -6.09 -16.61 -2.59
C MET A 105 -5.69 -15.15 -2.83
N LEU A 106 -6.65 -14.29 -3.19
CA LEU A 106 -6.39 -12.86 -3.38
C LEU A 106 -6.06 -12.18 -2.04
N GLY A 107 -6.72 -12.60 -0.95
CA GLY A 107 -6.41 -12.17 0.40
C GLY A 107 -4.97 -12.49 0.79
N ASP A 108 -4.54 -13.73 0.56
CA ASP A 108 -3.18 -14.18 0.84
C ASP A 108 -2.13 -13.48 -0.05
N ALA A 109 -2.43 -13.26 -1.32
CA ALA A 109 -1.56 -12.48 -2.20
C ALA A 109 -1.40 -11.03 -1.71
N LEU A 110 -2.48 -10.42 -1.21
CA LEU A 110 -2.47 -9.07 -0.67
C LEU A 110 -1.65 -8.97 0.63
N THR A 111 -1.74 -9.97 1.51
CA THR A 111 -0.93 -9.99 2.75
C THR A 111 0.55 -10.14 2.42
N LEU A 112 0.92 -11.06 1.53
CA LEU A 112 2.29 -11.22 1.06
C LEU A 112 2.86 -9.94 0.42
N LEU A 113 2.07 -9.25 -0.40
CA LEU A 113 2.50 -7.97 -0.99
C LEU A 113 2.69 -6.87 0.06
N LYS A 114 1.83 -6.81 1.07
CA LYS A 114 1.98 -5.85 2.18
C LYS A 114 3.24 -6.11 2.99
N ASP A 115 3.57 -7.37 3.23
CA ASP A 115 4.77 -7.75 3.98
C ASP A 115 6.03 -7.51 3.17
N LEU A 116 6.05 -7.88 1.88
CA LEU A 116 7.16 -7.54 0.98
C LEU A 116 7.44 -6.03 0.94
N ARG A 117 6.38 -5.20 0.92
CA ARG A 117 6.53 -3.74 0.97
C ARG A 117 7.19 -3.26 2.27
N LYS A 118 6.87 -3.89 3.41
CA LYS A 118 7.52 -3.56 4.69
C LYS A 118 9.00 -3.95 4.64
N ASP A 119 9.31 -5.14 4.14
CA ASP A 119 10.69 -5.63 4.02
C ASP A 119 11.55 -4.72 3.14
N VAL A 120 11.02 -4.29 1.99
CA VAL A 120 11.66 -3.29 1.12
C VAL A 120 11.91 -1.97 1.85
N SER A 121 10.95 -1.50 2.64
CA SER A 121 11.11 -0.25 3.40
C SER A 121 12.22 -0.37 4.46
N ILE A 122 12.33 -1.52 5.12
CA ILE A 122 13.41 -1.80 6.08
C ILE A 122 14.76 -1.85 5.35
N MET A 123 14.84 -2.55 4.21
CA MET A 123 16.06 -2.65 3.41
C MET A 123 16.56 -1.28 2.92
N VAL A 124 15.66 -0.41 2.44
CA VAL A 124 16.00 0.95 1.99
C VAL A 124 16.59 1.78 3.15
N ASN A 125 15.98 1.72 4.33
CA ASN A 125 16.50 2.43 5.51
C ASN A 125 17.88 1.95 5.93
N ASN A 126 18.10 0.63 5.92
CA ASN A 126 19.41 0.05 6.26
C ASN A 126 20.50 0.49 5.27
N ASN A 127 20.20 0.49 3.97
CA ASN A 127 21.14 0.99 2.96
C ASN A 127 21.46 2.48 3.14
N LYS A 128 20.46 3.31 3.44
CA LYS A 128 20.69 4.73 3.72
C LYS A 128 21.60 4.93 4.94
N GLN A 129 21.41 4.14 6.00
CA GLN A 129 22.32 4.16 7.16
C GLN A 129 23.75 3.71 6.81
N LEU A 130 23.90 2.67 5.98
CA LEU A 130 25.21 2.20 5.52
C LEU A 130 25.95 3.26 4.70
N GLU A 131 25.27 3.97 3.79
CA GLU A 131 25.87 5.06 3.03
C GLU A 131 26.25 6.25 3.92
N MET A 132 25.41 6.61 4.89
CA MET A 132 25.74 7.66 5.86
C MET A 132 26.92 7.31 6.77
N ASN A 133 27.18 6.02 7.01
CA ASN A 133 28.31 5.57 7.81
C ASN A 133 29.63 5.48 7.02
N LYS A 134 29.62 5.63 5.68
CA LYS A 134 30.83 5.51 4.84
C LYS A 134 31.69 6.76 4.78
N SER A 135 31.15 7.96 4.98
CA SER A 135 31.91 9.21 4.93
C SER A 135 31.84 9.95 6.26
N SER A 136 33.00 10.45 6.73
CA SER A 136 33.07 11.26 7.94
C SER A 136 32.73 12.71 7.65
N PHE A 137 31.92 13.34 8.49
CA PHE A 137 31.69 14.78 8.53
C PHE A 137 33.01 15.56 8.56
N PHE A 138 33.98 15.11 9.35
CA PHE A 138 35.28 15.78 9.50
C PHE A 138 36.10 15.77 8.21
N GLU A 139 35.84 14.83 7.31
CA GLU A 139 36.47 14.75 5.97
C GLU A 139 35.64 15.52 4.93
N ASP A 140 34.32 15.33 4.97
CA ASP A 140 33.36 15.90 4.00
C ASP A 140 33.31 17.43 4.06
N CYS A 141 33.48 18.04 5.25
CA CYS A 141 33.37 19.48 5.41
C CYS A 141 34.51 20.25 4.76
N LYS A 142 35.66 19.61 4.50
CA LYS A 142 36.89 20.22 3.92
C LYS A 142 37.39 21.47 4.66
N ILE A 143 36.93 21.69 5.89
CA ILE A 143 37.32 22.80 6.76
C ILE A 143 38.25 22.28 7.84
N LYS A 144 39.32 23.02 8.15
CA LYS A 144 40.21 22.66 9.24
C LYS A 144 39.54 22.96 10.58
N LEU A 145 39.14 21.91 11.28
CA LEU A 145 38.54 22.00 12.61
C LEU A 145 39.63 21.86 13.70
N PRO A 146 39.48 22.51 14.88
CA PRO A 146 38.43 23.48 15.22
C PRO A 146 38.65 24.86 14.56
N ILE A 147 37.58 25.50 14.10
CA ILE A 147 37.65 26.82 13.44
C ILE A 147 38.12 27.93 14.40
N ASP A 148 38.91 28.86 13.89
CA ASP A 148 39.48 29.97 14.65
C ASP A 148 39.27 31.36 14.03
N ASN A 149 38.67 31.42 12.85
CA ASN A 149 38.45 32.63 12.08
C ASN A 149 37.01 32.70 11.54
N ASN A 150 36.62 33.88 11.06
CA ASN A 150 35.25 34.11 10.60
C ASN A 150 34.95 33.51 9.22
N HIS A 151 35.96 33.29 8.38
CA HIS A 151 35.76 32.70 7.06
C HIS A 151 35.36 31.22 7.19
N ASP A 152 36.17 30.43 7.89
CA ASP A 152 35.89 29.00 8.14
C ASP A 152 34.58 28.82 8.93
N PHE A 153 34.22 29.80 9.76
CA PHE A 153 32.92 29.83 10.44
C PHE A 153 31.75 29.93 9.44
N GLU A 154 31.84 30.84 8.48
CA GLU A 154 30.79 31.03 7.47
C GLU A 154 30.68 29.82 6.54
N GLU A 155 31.82 29.22 6.17
CA GLU A 155 31.85 27.96 5.43
C GLU A 155 31.18 26.82 6.21
N LEU A 156 31.47 26.70 7.52
CA LEU A 156 30.88 25.66 8.37
C LEU A 156 29.37 25.85 8.56
N GLU A 157 28.92 27.10 8.76
CA GLU A 157 27.49 27.41 8.84
C GLU A 157 26.75 27.15 7.52
N SER A 158 27.39 27.43 6.38
CA SER A 158 26.88 27.10 5.05
C SER A 158 26.80 25.59 4.84
N PHE A 159 27.83 24.85 5.23
CA PHE A 159 27.86 23.39 5.18
C PHE A 159 26.69 22.76 5.97
N PHE A 160 26.38 23.30 7.15
CA PHE A 160 25.24 22.86 7.96
C PHE A 160 23.87 23.40 7.53
N SER A 161 23.77 24.14 6.42
CA SER A 161 22.48 24.49 5.83
C SER A 161 21.83 23.29 5.10
N ASN A 162 22.62 22.26 4.78
CA ASN A 162 22.13 21.00 4.24
C ASN A 162 21.76 20.02 5.37
N GLU A 163 20.54 19.49 5.37
CA GLU A 163 20.05 18.60 6.43
C GLU A 163 20.80 17.25 6.46
N ASP A 164 21.28 16.73 5.33
CA ASP A 164 22.08 15.50 5.30
C ASP A 164 23.43 15.69 6.00
N ASN A 165 24.08 16.84 5.76
CA ASN A 165 25.31 17.22 6.45
C ASN A 165 25.11 17.38 7.96
N VAL A 166 23.99 18.00 8.36
CA VAL A 166 23.59 18.09 9.78
C VAL A 166 23.42 16.69 10.38
N ASN A 167 22.72 15.78 9.68
CA ASN A 167 22.48 14.44 10.18
C ASN A 167 23.78 13.63 10.31
N LYS A 168 24.71 13.75 9.36
CA LYS A 168 26.05 13.14 9.44
C LYS A 168 26.84 13.66 10.64
N ALA A 169 26.91 14.99 10.80
CA ALA A 169 27.62 15.59 11.93
C ALA A 169 27.00 15.19 13.28
N VAL A 170 25.67 15.12 13.38
CA VAL A 170 24.97 14.65 14.58
C VAL A 170 25.30 13.18 14.89
N LEU A 171 25.33 12.32 13.88
CA LEU A 171 25.72 10.92 14.02
C LEU A 171 27.13 10.77 14.61
N GLU A 172 28.10 11.58 14.16
CA GLU A 172 29.48 11.50 14.64
C GLU A 172 29.69 12.18 15.98
N LEU A 173 29.19 13.41 16.16
CA LEU A 173 29.34 14.16 17.41
C LEU A 173 28.62 13.48 18.58
N SER A 174 27.51 12.76 18.33
CA SER A 174 26.85 11.97 19.37
C SER A 174 27.74 10.86 19.94
N LYS A 175 28.75 10.39 19.20
CA LYS A 175 29.71 9.35 19.63
C LYS A 175 30.86 9.89 20.48
N VAL A 176 30.99 11.20 20.63
CA VAL A 176 32.09 11.83 21.39
C VAL A 176 32.07 11.44 22.87
N GLY A 177 30.86 11.19 23.42
CA GLY A 177 30.63 10.83 24.81
C GLY A 177 30.91 11.95 25.81
N GLY A 178 30.86 11.62 27.10
CA GLY A 178 31.06 12.54 28.22
C GLY A 178 30.40 12.00 29.49
N SER A 179 30.85 12.43 30.67
CA SER A 179 30.25 12.00 31.94
C SER A 179 29.01 12.80 32.33
N THR A 180 28.87 14.01 31.77
CA THR A 180 27.75 14.92 32.01
C THR A 180 27.40 15.64 30.70
N ILE A 181 26.19 16.20 30.62
CA ILE A 181 25.81 17.05 29.48
C ILE A 181 26.79 18.19 29.24
N TYR A 182 27.29 18.83 30.29
CA TYR A 182 28.27 19.91 30.15
C TYR A 182 29.60 19.40 29.57
N ASP A 183 30.08 18.24 30.02
CA ASP A 183 31.29 17.62 29.49
C ASP A 183 31.12 17.23 28.02
N PHE A 184 29.99 16.61 27.66
CA PHE A 184 29.63 16.31 26.28
C PHE A 184 29.64 17.56 25.40
N ILE A 185 28.91 18.61 25.79
CA ILE A 185 28.84 19.89 25.07
C ILE A 185 30.22 20.52 24.93
N LYS A 186 31.04 20.46 26.00
CA LYS A 186 32.40 20.99 26.00
C LYS A 186 33.28 20.27 24.98
N ARG A 187 33.18 18.95 24.89
CA ARG A 187 33.95 18.13 23.93
C ARG A 187 33.49 18.39 22.50
N CYS A 188 32.18 18.37 22.25
CA CYS A 188 31.61 18.63 20.92
C CYS A 188 31.97 20.03 20.40
N LEU A 189 31.73 21.08 21.18
CA LEU A 189 32.06 22.45 20.76
C LEU A 189 33.57 22.67 20.64
N GLY A 190 34.38 21.98 21.45
CA GLY A 190 35.83 22.03 21.37
C GLY A 190 36.41 21.37 20.10
N LEU A 191 35.69 20.43 19.50
CA LEU A 191 36.03 19.88 18.18
C LEU A 191 35.67 20.84 17.05
N LEU A 192 34.59 21.61 17.22
CA LEU A 192 34.08 22.48 16.16
C LEU A 192 34.80 23.83 16.13
N MET A 193 35.01 24.49 17.27
CA MET A 193 35.57 25.84 17.32
C MET A 193 36.49 26.10 18.50
N THR A 194 37.44 26.99 18.29
CA THR A 194 38.40 27.43 19.30
C THR A 194 37.77 28.40 20.32
N ASN A 195 38.47 28.63 21.43
CA ASN A 195 38.03 29.60 22.43
C ASN A 195 38.06 31.04 21.89
N SER A 196 38.98 31.38 20.96
CA SER A 196 38.99 32.67 20.26
C SER A 196 37.70 32.87 19.49
N GLN A 197 37.29 31.87 18.70
CA GLN A 197 36.06 31.96 17.93
C GLN A 197 34.82 31.99 18.84
N ALA A 198 34.80 31.19 19.91
CA ALA A 198 33.71 31.18 20.89
C ALA A 198 33.48 32.55 21.58
N LEU A 199 34.51 33.38 21.71
CA LEU A 199 34.38 34.72 22.32
C LEU A 199 33.48 35.66 21.53
N CYS A 200 33.32 35.44 20.22
CA CYS A 200 32.47 36.22 19.33
C CYS A 200 30.96 36.02 19.60
N PHE A 201 30.60 35.02 20.41
CA PHE A 201 29.21 34.58 20.58
C PHE A 201 28.73 34.69 22.03
N SER A 202 27.42 34.89 22.16
CA SER A 202 26.67 34.56 23.37
C SER A 202 25.33 33.97 22.95
N TRP A 203 24.69 33.23 23.86
CA TRP A 203 23.43 32.56 23.55
C TRP A 203 22.36 33.50 22.98
N MET A 204 22.16 34.65 23.64
CA MET A 204 21.16 35.67 23.25
C MET A 204 21.75 36.87 22.49
N GLY A 205 23.06 36.89 22.21
CA GLY A 205 23.72 37.99 21.50
C GLY A 205 23.87 39.28 22.33
N LEU A 206 24.06 39.16 23.63
CA LEU A 206 24.26 40.30 24.53
C LEU A 206 25.68 40.88 24.39
N LYS A 207 25.84 42.15 24.76
CA LYS A 207 27.14 42.86 24.79
C LYS A 207 27.86 42.89 23.44
N GLY A 208 27.12 43.11 22.35
CA GLY A 208 27.66 43.20 20.99
C GLY A 208 28.10 41.86 20.39
N LYS A 209 27.83 40.73 21.05
CA LYS A 209 28.16 39.39 20.53
C LYS A 209 27.07 38.86 19.61
N ARG A 210 27.44 37.96 18.70
CA ARG A 210 26.50 37.27 17.81
C ARG A 210 25.63 36.27 18.59
N LYS A 211 24.39 36.07 18.15
CA LYS A 211 23.41 35.15 18.75
C LYS A 211 23.74 33.70 18.38
N PHE A 212 24.23 32.92 19.34
CA PHE A 212 24.56 31.51 19.10
C PHE A 212 23.31 30.64 18.88
N LYS A 213 22.21 30.93 19.59
CA LYS A 213 20.99 30.12 19.56
C LYS A 213 20.44 29.85 18.15
N ASN A 214 20.66 30.78 17.22
CA ASN A 214 20.09 30.73 15.87
C ASN A 214 21.03 30.12 14.83
N LEU A 215 22.23 29.70 15.23
CA LEU A 215 23.24 29.15 14.33
C LEU A 215 22.98 27.68 14.01
N ASN A 216 23.40 27.23 12.84
CA ASN A 216 23.31 25.83 12.45
C ASN A 216 24.22 24.95 13.31
N ILE A 217 25.40 25.43 13.69
CA ILE A 217 26.26 24.76 14.69
C ILE A 217 25.51 24.53 16.00
N SER A 218 24.69 25.49 16.44
CA SER A 218 23.87 25.31 17.65
C SER A 218 22.84 24.20 17.47
N LYS A 219 22.15 24.14 16.33
CA LYS A 219 21.23 23.05 15.98
C LYS A 219 21.92 21.69 15.99
N VAL A 220 23.10 21.58 15.37
CA VAL A 220 23.89 20.34 15.34
C VAL A 220 24.27 19.89 16.74
N VAL A 221 24.78 20.78 17.58
CA VAL A 221 25.24 20.44 18.94
C VAL A 221 24.07 20.02 19.84
N ILE A 222 22.93 20.71 19.75
CA ILE A 222 21.72 20.35 20.51
C ILE A 222 21.19 18.98 20.08
N LYS A 223 21.02 18.74 18.77
CA LYS A 223 20.58 17.43 18.25
C LYS A 223 21.55 16.30 18.63
N SER A 224 22.86 16.59 18.66
CA SER A 224 23.87 15.64 19.09
C SER A 224 23.74 15.31 20.58
N ALA A 225 23.46 16.31 21.41
CA ALA A 225 23.22 16.13 22.84
C ALA A 225 21.93 15.35 23.12
N GLU A 226 20.84 15.67 22.42
CA GLU A 226 19.58 14.92 22.47
C GLU A 226 19.79 13.43 22.16
N ARG A 227 20.67 13.14 21.20
CA ARG A 227 21.02 11.76 20.84
C ARG A 227 21.93 11.06 21.85
N SER A 228 22.72 11.80 22.63
CA SER A 228 23.62 11.22 23.63
C SER A 228 22.88 10.66 24.85
N GLY A 229 21.67 11.15 25.13
CA GLY A 229 20.86 10.71 26.28
C GLY A 229 21.38 11.17 27.66
N LEU A 230 22.36 12.07 27.71
CA LEU A 230 23.01 12.55 28.95
C LEU A 230 22.32 13.76 29.60
N PHE A 231 21.04 13.99 29.33
CA PHE A 231 20.30 15.19 29.73
C PHE A 231 18.92 14.84 30.30
N LYS A 232 18.38 15.70 31.15
CA LYS A 232 17.03 15.61 31.72
C LYS A 232 15.98 16.23 30.80
N ASP A 233 16.25 17.42 30.30
CA ASP A 233 15.35 18.19 29.44
C ASP A 233 16.14 19.12 28.50
N ASN A 234 15.46 19.67 27.50
CA ASN A 234 16.10 20.55 26.51
C ASN A 234 16.69 21.82 27.17
N LYS A 235 16.15 22.24 28.32
CA LYS A 235 16.63 23.43 29.02
C LYS A 235 18.03 23.21 29.58
N GLU A 236 18.30 22.02 30.09
CA GLU A 236 19.62 21.64 30.59
C GLU A 236 20.70 21.72 29.50
N ILE A 237 20.38 21.26 28.28
CA ILE A 237 21.29 21.37 27.12
C ILE A 237 21.59 22.84 26.81
N GLU A 238 20.57 23.69 26.74
CA GLU A 238 20.76 25.13 26.49
C GLU A 238 21.65 25.78 27.56
N VAL A 239 21.44 25.44 28.83
CA VAL A 239 22.22 25.98 29.96
C VAL A 239 23.68 25.51 29.88
N ALA A 240 23.93 24.27 29.48
CA ALA A 240 25.28 23.76 29.28
C ALA A 240 26.02 24.51 28.15
N VAL A 241 25.36 24.74 27.01
CA VAL A 241 25.92 25.54 25.90
C VAL A 241 26.19 26.98 26.34
N GLN A 242 25.23 27.61 27.02
CA GLN A 242 25.38 28.96 27.60
C GLN A 242 26.59 29.06 28.54
N LEU A 243 26.75 28.07 29.43
CA LEU A 243 27.86 28.02 30.38
C LEU A 243 29.20 27.85 29.65
N TRP A 244 29.24 27.02 28.61
CA TRP A 244 30.43 26.85 27.78
C TRP A 244 30.80 28.15 27.08
N LEU A 245 29.86 28.85 26.42
CA LEU A 245 30.13 30.14 25.79
C LEU A 245 30.59 31.21 26.80
N ARG A 246 29.95 31.28 27.97
CA ARG A 246 30.29 32.24 29.03
C ARG A 246 31.72 32.08 29.52
N ARG A 247 32.18 30.83 29.69
CA ARG A 247 33.54 30.49 30.16
C ARG A 247 34.60 30.53 29.05
N ALA A 248 34.28 30.98 27.84
CA ALA A 248 35.25 31.04 26.74
C ALA A 248 36.47 31.92 27.08
N SER A 249 36.26 33.06 27.76
CA SER A 249 37.35 33.95 28.19
C SER A 249 38.29 33.25 29.17
N ASP A 250 37.74 32.57 30.18
CA ASP A 250 38.53 31.88 31.20
C ASP A 250 39.34 30.73 30.58
N ARG A 251 38.70 29.98 29.67
CA ARG A 251 39.38 28.92 28.91
C ARG A 251 40.50 29.47 28.03
N GLN A 252 40.28 30.61 27.35
CA GLN A 252 41.30 31.23 26.50
C GLN A 252 42.52 31.66 27.31
N ARG A 253 42.32 32.25 28.49
CA ARG A 253 43.40 32.63 29.41
C ARG A 253 44.17 31.42 29.93
N SER A 254 43.46 30.39 30.38
CA SER A 254 44.07 29.15 30.88
C SER A 254 44.88 28.42 29.81
N ASN A 255 44.43 28.47 28.54
CA ASN A 255 45.16 27.82 27.44
C ASN A 255 46.48 28.55 27.13
N LYS A 256 46.48 29.89 27.17
CA LYS A 256 47.70 30.69 26.98
C LYS A 256 48.72 30.54 28.11
N ALA A 257 48.26 30.28 29.34
CA ALA A 257 49.14 30.08 30.50
C ALA A 257 49.82 28.70 30.55
N LYS A 258 49.46 27.77 29.66
CA LYS A 258 50.02 26.41 29.57
C LYS A 258 51.06 26.24 28.45
N ILE A 259 51.27 27.30 27.66
CA ILE A 259 52.28 27.39 26.59
C ILE A 259 53.44 28.21 27.13
#